data_AF-A0A433BW74-F1
#
_entry.id   AF-A0A433BW74-F1
#
_cell.length_a   1.000
_cell.length_b   1.000
_cell.length_c   1.000
_cell.angle_alpha   90.00
_cell.angle_beta   90.00
_cell.angle_gamma   90.00
#
_symmetry.space_group_name_H-M   'P 1'
#
loop_
_entity.id
_entity.type
_entity.pdbx_description
1 polymer ?
#
loop_
_entity_poly.entity_id
_entity_poly.type
_entity_poly.pdbx_seq_one_letter_code
_entity_poly.pdbx_strand_id
1 'polypeptide(L)'
;MGITPDLNPLLDHLRGVVVPENMSGEDAVNVTRLLLLIRGVVDHLSATMTAVLDRCGVAASQGRSPRELLMSLGCAPSVAERLIRVGAALPSLPTLAAHAGDGAISGEHV
;
A
#
# COMPACT_ATOMS: atom_id res chain seq x y z
N MET A 1 8.80 -21.26 6.58
CA MET A 1 9.31 -20.45 5.46
C MET A 1 8.10 -19.86 4.75
N GLY A 2 7.98 -18.54 4.67
CA GLY A 2 6.92 -17.89 3.90
C GLY A 2 7.33 -17.81 2.43
N ILE A 3 6.42 -18.12 1.53
CA ILE A 3 6.61 -17.87 0.09
C ILE A 3 6.42 -16.36 -0.13
N THR A 4 7.38 -15.71 -0.80
CA THR A 4 7.22 -14.31 -1.19
C THR A 4 6.03 -14.20 -2.16
N PRO A 5 5.02 -13.37 -1.87
CA PRO A 5 3.89 -13.20 -2.78
C PRO A 5 4.37 -12.55 -4.09
N ASP A 6 3.93 -13.09 -5.23
CA ASP A 6 4.15 -12.50 -6.55
C ASP A 6 2.96 -11.63 -6.94
N LEU A 7 3.20 -10.32 -7.08
CA LEU A 7 2.18 -9.33 -7.44
C LEU A 7 2.27 -8.90 -8.92
N ASN A 8 3.21 -9.42 -9.70
CA ASN A 8 3.37 -9.03 -11.11
C ASN A 8 2.12 -9.32 -11.96
N PRO A 9 1.44 -10.49 -11.82
CA PRO A 9 0.22 -10.75 -12.59
C PRO A 9 -0.89 -9.73 -12.32
N LEU A 10 -1.03 -9.28 -11.06
CA LEU A 10 -2.00 -8.25 -10.70
C LEU A 10 -1.61 -6.89 -11.31
N LEU A 11 -0.34 -6.51 -11.25
CA LEU A 11 0.16 -5.28 -11.84
C LEU A 11 -0.08 -5.26 -13.35
N ASP A 12 0.16 -6.37 -14.04
CA ASP A 12 -0.07 -6.49 -15.48
C ASP A 12 -1.57 -6.44 -15.82
N HIS A 13 -2.43 -7.04 -14.99
CA HIS A 13 -3.88 -6.89 -15.13
C HIS A 13 -4.31 -5.43 -15.00
N LEU A 14 -3.84 -4.71 -13.97
CA LEU A 14 -4.16 -3.30 -13.76
C LEU A 14 -3.64 -2.40 -14.88
N ARG A 15 -2.45 -2.68 -15.43
CA ARG A 15 -1.90 -1.97 -16.60
C ARG A 15 -2.73 -2.16 -17.86
N GLY A 16 -3.41 -3.29 -17.99
CA GLY A 16 -4.29 -3.61 -19.12
C GLY A 16 -5.68 -2.97 -19.05
N VAL A 17 -6.05 -2.32 -17.94
CA VAL A 17 -7.36 -1.67 -17.80
C VAL A 17 -7.44 -0.46 -18.73
N VAL A 18 -8.45 -0.46 -19.60
CA VAL A 18 -8.76 0.65 -20.52
C VAL A 18 -9.99 1.39 -20.00
N VAL A 19 -9.92 2.72 -19.94
CA VAL A 19 -11.06 3.59 -19.63
C VAL A 19 -11.79 3.95 -20.94
N PRO A 20 -13.03 3.51 -21.17
CA PRO A 20 -13.79 3.82 -22.38
C PRO A 20 -14.16 5.31 -22.47
N GLU A 21 -14.09 5.89 -23.68
CA GLU A 21 -14.42 7.30 -23.93
C GLU A 21 -15.91 7.63 -23.75
N ASN A 22 -16.79 6.64 -23.90
CA ASN A 22 -18.24 6.78 -23.83
C ASN A 22 -18.85 6.28 -22.50
N MET A 23 -18.04 6.25 -21.44
CA MET A 23 -18.47 5.83 -20.10
C MET A 23 -19.50 6.80 -19.50
N SER A 24 -20.54 6.27 -18.85
CA SER A 24 -21.50 7.09 -18.12
C SER A 24 -20.88 7.71 -16.86
N GLY A 25 -21.44 8.82 -16.37
CA GLY A 25 -20.95 9.43 -15.12
C GLY A 25 -21.08 8.51 -13.91
N GLU A 26 -22.14 7.69 -13.85
CA GLU A 26 -22.35 6.70 -12.79
C GLU A 26 -21.28 5.61 -12.81
N ASP A 27 -21.00 5.07 -14.00
CA ASP A 27 -19.95 4.06 -14.18
C ASP A 27 -18.57 4.62 -13.79
N ALA A 28 -18.28 5.87 -14.17
CA ALA A 28 -17.03 6.53 -13.81
C ALA A 28 -16.85 6.66 -12.29
N VAL A 29 -17.93 7.01 -11.56
CA VAL A 29 -17.92 7.06 -10.09
C VAL A 29 -17.70 5.67 -9.49
N ASN A 30 -18.37 4.64 -10.01
CA ASN A 30 -18.22 3.27 -9.55
C ASN A 30 -16.81 2.72 -9.77
N VAL A 31 -16.23 2.95 -10.95
CA VAL A 31 -14.85 2.59 -11.26
C VAL A 31 -13.87 3.34 -10.35
N THR A 32 -14.07 4.65 -10.16
CA THR A 32 -13.22 5.44 -9.25
C THR A 32 -13.27 4.91 -7.82
N ARG A 33 -14.45 4.54 -7.32
CA ARG A 33 -14.61 3.93 -5.99
C ARG A 33 -13.80 2.63 -5.89
N LEU A 34 -13.86 1.78 -6.91
CA LEU A 34 -13.09 0.54 -6.93
C LEU A 34 -11.58 0.80 -6.97
N LEU A 35 -11.12 1.77 -7.77
CA LEU A 35 -9.71 2.17 -7.81
C LEU A 35 -9.21 2.69 -6.45
N LEU A 36 -10.05 3.42 -5.72
CA LEU A 36 -9.72 3.88 -4.37
C LEU A 36 -9.65 2.73 -3.36
N LEU A 37 -10.51 1.71 -3.47
CA LEU A 37 -10.39 0.50 -2.66
C LEU A 37 -9.07 -0.24 -2.96
N ILE A 38 -8.74 -0.42 -4.24
CA ILE A 38 -7.47 -1.03 -4.67
C ILE A 38 -6.29 -0.24 -4.12
N ARG A 39 -6.31 1.10 -4.21
CA ARG A 39 -5.30 1.97 -3.62
C ARG A 39 -5.18 1.75 -2.10
N GLY A 40 -6.31 1.64 -1.40
CA GLY A 40 -6.34 1.35 0.04
C GLY A 40 -5.66 0.02 0.40
N VAL A 41 -5.98 -1.04 -0.35
CA VAL A 41 -5.33 -2.36 -0.18
C VAL A 41 -3.82 -2.27 -0.42
N VAL A 42 -3.40 -1.58 -1.48
CA VAL A 42 -1.97 -1.39 -1.80
C VAL A 42 -1.25 -0.58 -0.72
N ASP A 43 -1.87 0.48 -0.18
CA ASP A 43 -1.33 1.27 0.93
C ASP A 43 -1.17 0.40 2.20
N HIS A 44 -2.15 -0.45 2.53
CA HIS A 44 -2.08 -1.38 3.65
C HIS A 44 -0.95 -2.41 3.49
N LEU A 45 -0.84 -3.02 2.31
CA LEU A 45 0.25 -3.96 2.00
C LEU A 45 1.61 -3.28 2.08
N SER A 46 1.71 -2.04 1.61
CA SER A 46 2.95 -1.25 1.67
C SER A 46 3.37 -0.95 3.12
N ALA A 47 2.42 -0.61 4.00
CA ALA A 47 2.68 -0.41 5.42
C ALA A 47 3.09 -1.72 6.12
N THR A 48 2.42 -2.82 5.78
CA THR A 48 2.75 -4.16 6.28
C THR A 48 4.16 -4.59 5.86
N MET A 49 4.52 -4.38 4.59
CA MET A 49 5.85 -4.68 4.07
C MET A 49 6.91 -3.75 4.67
N THR A 50 6.58 -2.49 4.94
CA THR A 50 7.45 -1.56 5.67
C THR A 50 7.80 -2.11 7.06
N ALA A 51 6.82 -2.64 7.79
CA ALA A 51 7.07 -3.31 9.07
C ALA A 51 7.92 -4.59 8.93
N VAL A 52 7.79 -5.33 7.82
CA VAL A 52 8.68 -6.47 7.53
C VAL A 52 10.11 -6.01 7.29
N LEU A 53 10.32 -4.98 6.46
CA LEU A 53 11.64 -4.40 6.18
C LEU A 53 12.34 -3.93 7.45
N ASP A 54 11.58 -3.29 8.35
CA ASP A 54 12.06 -2.84 9.66
C ASP A 54 12.47 -4.01 10.55
N ARG A 55 11.59 -5.02 10.72
CA ARG A 55 11.91 -6.23 11.50
C ARG A 55 13.10 -7.01 10.95
N CYS A 56 13.29 -7.02 9.64
CA CYS A 56 14.43 -7.67 8.98
C CYS A 56 15.70 -6.80 9.00
N GLY A 57 15.65 -5.57 9.53
CA GLY A 57 16.81 -4.68 9.60
C GLY A 57 17.36 -4.25 8.23
N VAL A 58 16.53 -4.26 7.18
CA VAL A 58 16.99 -4.08 5.78
C VAL A 58 17.60 -2.70 5.56
N ALA A 59 17.06 -1.66 6.17
CA ALA A 59 17.62 -0.31 6.05
C ALA A 59 18.98 -0.21 6.78
N ALA A 60 19.05 -0.75 8.00
CA ALA A 60 20.26 -0.72 8.81
C ALA A 60 21.42 -1.49 8.15
N SER A 61 21.16 -2.62 7.50
CA SER A 61 22.18 -3.38 6.76
C SER A 61 22.73 -2.64 5.54
N GLN A 62 22.05 -1.58 5.08
CA GLN A 62 22.48 -0.70 4.00
C GLN A 62 23.04 0.64 4.53
N GLY A 63 23.18 0.81 5.85
CA GLY A 63 23.62 2.07 6.46
C GLY A 63 22.62 3.22 6.29
N ARG A 64 21.32 2.91 6.17
CA ARG A 64 20.23 3.87 5.96
C ARG A 64 19.19 3.77 7.07
N SER A 65 18.42 4.84 7.26
CA SER A 65 17.15 4.80 7.98
C SER A 65 16.05 4.14 7.12
N PRO A 66 14.99 3.57 7.74
CA PRO A 66 13.82 3.07 7.01
C PRO A 66 13.21 4.11 6.07
N ARG A 67 13.19 5.37 6.50
CA ARG A 67 12.68 6.50 5.71
C ARG A 67 13.50 6.73 4.44
N GLU A 68 14.82 6.74 4.54
CA GLU A 68 15.72 6.87 3.38
C GLU A 68 15.59 5.69 2.42
N LEU A 69 15.43 4.47 2.95
CA LEU A 69 15.17 3.29 2.11
C LEU A 69 13.88 3.46 1.30
N LEU A 70 12.75 3.79 1.95
CA LEU A 70 11.46 3.99 1.27
C LEU A 70 11.50 5.13 0.24
N MET A 71 12.19 6.23 0.56
CA MET A 71 12.38 7.33 -0.39
C MET A 71 13.20 6.89 -1.62
N SER A 72 14.23 6.06 -1.43
CA SER A 72 14.99 5.49 -2.55
C SER A 72 14.17 4.54 -3.43
N LEU A 73 13.07 3.99 -2.89
CA LEU A 73 12.09 3.18 -3.62
C LEU A 73 10.98 4.05 -4.27
N GLY A 74 11.07 5.38 -4.18
CA GLY A 74 10.14 6.31 -4.82
C GLY A 74 9.07 6.91 -3.91
N CYS A 75 9.09 6.64 -2.60
CA CYS A 75 8.14 7.28 -1.69
C CYS A 75 8.46 8.77 -1.51
N ALA A 76 7.43 9.62 -1.55
CA ALA A 76 7.55 10.97 -1.02
C ALA A 76 7.84 10.93 0.50
N PRO A 77 8.53 11.93 1.07
CA PRO A 77 8.88 11.97 2.49
C PRO A 77 7.71 11.70 3.45
N SER A 78 6.57 12.38 3.24
CA SER A 78 5.37 12.22 4.07
C SER A 78 4.71 10.85 3.92
N VAL A 79 4.82 10.22 2.75
CA VAL A 79 4.32 8.87 2.52
C VAL A 79 5.18 7.85 3.26
N ALA A 80 6.52 7.97 3.20
CA ALA A 80 7.43 7.09 3.92
C ALA A 80 7.17 7.15 5.45
N GLU A 81 7.04 8.35 6.01
CA GLU A 81 6.72 8.54 7.43
C GLU A 81 5.38 7.90 7.82
N ARG A 82 4.36 8.05 6.98
CA ARG A 82 3.05 7.41 7.18
C ARG A 82 3.14 5.90 7.15
N LEU A 83 3.81 5.31 6.17
CA LEU A 83 3.96 3.85 6.07
C LEU A 83 4.70 3.25 7.27
N ILE A 84 5.75 3.92 7.75
CA ILE A 84 6.50 3.51 8.95
C ILE A 84 5.59 3.55 10.18
N ARG A 85 4.89 4.66 10.39
CA ARG A 85 4.00 4.86 11.55
C ARG A 85 2.83 3.88 11.55
N VAL A 86 2.16 3.71 10.41
CA VAL A 86 1.04 2.77 10.26
C VAL A 86 1.55 1.34 10.44
N GLY A 87 2.63 0.94 9.77
CA GLY A 87 3.20 -0.40 9.88
C GLY A 87 3.56 -0.80 11.32
N ALA A 88 4.09 0.15 12.11
CA ALA A 88 4.38 -0.06 13.53
C ALA A 88 3.11 -0.20 14.39
N ALA A 89 2.02 0.46 14.03
CA ALA A 89 0.76 0.47 14.79
C ALA A 89 -0.20 -0.68 14.44
N LEU A 90 -0.14 -1.26 13.23
CA LEU A 90 -1.08 -2.31 12.79
C LEU A 90 -1.23 -3.48 13.78
N PRO A 91 -0.16 -4.03 14.39
CA PRO A 91 -0.29 -5.15 15.33
C PRO A 91 -1.10 -4.84 16.59
N SER A 92 -1.21 -3.57 17.00
CA SER A 92 -1.98 -3.15 18.17
C SER A 92 -3.43 -2.75 17.85
N LEU A 93 -3.79 -2.67 16.56
CA LEU A 93 -5.09 -2.20 16.09
C LEU A 93 -5.73 -3.22 15.10
N PRO A 94 -6.05 -4.45 15.53
CA PRO A 94 -6.44 -5.54 14.64
C PRO A 94 -7.72 -5.27 13.83
N THR A 95 -8.71 -4.59 14.40
CA THR A 95 -9.93 -4.21 13.68
C THR A 95 -9.65 -3.19 12.58
N LEU A 96 -8.81 -2.20 12.87
CA LEU A 96 -8.36 -1.23 11.87
C LEU A 96 -7.55 -1.92 10.77
N ALA A 97 -6.65 -2.83 11.15
CA ALA A 97 -5.84 -3.59 10.21
C ALA A 97 -6.71 -4.41 9.25
N ALA A 98 -7.78 -5.05 9.74
CA ALA A 98 -8.72 -5.78 8.89
C ALA A 98 -9.41 -4.85 7.87
N HIS A 99 -9.97 -3.73 8.31
CA HIS A 99 -10.64 -2.79 7.40
C HIS A 99 -9.68 -2.08 6.43
N ALA A 100 -8.46 -1.80 6.85
CA ALA A 100 -7.41 -1.29 5.96
C ALA A 100 -6.98 -2.35 4.94
N GLY A 101 -6.92 -3.63 5.35
CA GLY A 101 -6.64 -4.77 4.48
C GLY A 101 -7.70 -4.97 3.38
N ASP A 102 -8.96 -4.65 3.66
CA ASP A 102 -10.05 -4.63 2.67
C ASP A 102 -10.06 -3.36 1.80
N GLY A 103 -9.17 -2.39 2.07
CA GLY A 103 -9.16 -1.07 1.43
C GLY A 103 -10.30 -0.14 1.86
N ALA A 104 -11.14 -0.58 2.80
CA ALA A 104 -12.29 0.18 3.29
C ALA A 104 -11.87 1.43 4.10
N ILE A 105 -10.69 1.40 4.71
CA ILE A 105 -10.07 2.55 5.37
C ILE A 105 -8.77 2.89 4.66
N SER A 106 -8.72 4.07 4.05
CA SER A 106 -7.50 4.62 3.48
C SER A 106 -6.44 4.81 4.56
N GLY A 107 -5.20 4.42 4.26
CA GLY A 107 -4.06 4.67 5.14
C GLY A 107 -3.80 6.16 5.35
N GLU A 108 -4.41 7.06 4.56
CA GLU A 108 -4.32 8.51 4.77
C GLU A 108 -5.15 9.01 5.96
N HIS A 109 -6.10 8.20 6.43
CA HIS A 109 -6.87 8.47 7.65
C HIS A 109 -6.20 7.94 8.92
N VAL A 110 -5.06 7.26 8.79
CA VAL A 110 -4.36 6.56 9.88
C VAL A 110 -3.09 7.30 10.29
#